data_AF-A0A957CKQ3-F1
#
_entry.id   AF-A0A957CKQ3-F1
#
_cell.length_a   1.000
_cell.length_b   1.000
_cell.length_c   1.000
_cell.angle_alpha   90.00
_cell.angle_beta   90.00
_cell.angle_gamma   90.00
#
_symmetry.space_group_name_H-M   'P 1'
#
loop_
_entity.id
_entity.type
_entity.pdbx_description
1 polymer ?
#
loop_
_entity_poly.entity_id
_entity_poly.type
_entity_poly.pdbx_seq_one_letter_code
_entity_poly.pdbx_strand_id
1 'polypeptide(L)'
;MAKKRNQEDLENQRASRKEILRKRKLDEQTRQVRIGVFIVAGLLAIIFVVAIINEFFIVPNQAVATVFGEEITLQEWQDRVRLERAQRVMLLENQLEAFGGDVGIIQQFSGQIMVDLQNAEDLGQSVLNNMIDEMVIKQAAEARGITVTEADIDQQIDELFGYYGGGLPTPAPTATETMMPTPSVTPIP
;
A
#
# COMPACT_ATOMS: atom_id res chain seq x y z
N MET A 1 -53.63 32.34 10.81
CA MET A 1 -52.58 32.51 9.77
C MET A 1 -52.94 33.50 8.65
N ALA A 2 -53.92 34.42 8.82
CA ALA A 2 -54.34 35.35 7.76
C ALA A 2 -53.78 36.79 7.91
N LYS A 3 -53.25 37.16 9.08
CA LYS A 3 -52.86 38.55 9.39
C LYS A 3 -51.47 38.95 8.88
N LYS A 4 -50.57 37.98 8.67
CA LYS A 4 -49.18 38.22 8.25
C LYS A 4 -49.05 38.52 6.75
N ARG A 5 -49.92 37.92 5.92
CA ARG A 5 -50.02 38.17 4.47
C ARG A 5 -50.44 39.61 4.16
N ASN A 6 -51.42 40.14 4.90
CA ASN A 6 -51.88 41.52 4.73
C ASN A 6 -50.84 42.58 5.13
N GLN A 7 -49.89 42.27 6.02
CA GLN A 7 -48.87 43.25 6.42
C GLN A 7 -47.79 43.43 5.35
N GLU A 8 -47.38 42.36 4.67
CA GLU A 8 -46.45 42.44 3.52
C GLU A 8 -47.08 43.22 2.34
N ASP A 9 -48.38 43.07 2.12
CA ASP A 9 -49.11 43.78 1.06
C ASP A 9 -49.31 45.28 1.38
N LEU A 10 -49.50 45.64 2.65
CA LEU A 10 -49.65 47.03 3.10
C LEU A 10 -48.30 47.78 3.17
N GLU A 11 -47.20 47.11 3.48
CA GLU A 11 -45.85 47.69 3.40
C GLU A 11 -45.42 47.93 1.94
N ASN A 12 -45.75 47.02 1.03
CA ASN A 12 -45.53 47.21 -0.41
C ASN A 12 -46.33 48.39 -1.00
N GLN A 13 -47.45 48.77 -0.38
CA GLN A 13 -48.28 49.90 -0.80
C GLN A 13 -47.70 51.28 -0.41
N ARG A 14 -46.69 51.32 0.48
CA ARG A 14 -46.00 52.56 0.91
C ARG A 14 -44.59 52.71 0.33
N ALA A 15 -44.09 51.72 -0.42
CA ALA A 15 -42.85 51.87 -1.15
C ALA A 15 -43.04 52.90 -2.27
N SER A 16 -42.22 53.95 -2.27
CA SER A 16 -42.25 54.98 -3.31
C SER A 16 -42.08 54.32 -4.68
N ARG A 17 -42.79 54.78 -5.72
CA ARG A 17 -42.60 54.27 -7.11
C ARG A 17 -41.11 54.26 -7.51
N LYS A 18 -40.34 55.20 -6.95
CA LYS A 18 -38.88 55.31 -7.08
C LYS A 18 -38.11 54.15 -6.43
N GLU A 19 -38.55 53.68 -5.27
CA GLU A 19 -37.96 52.55 -4.54
C GLU A 19 -38.24 51.23 -5.26
N ILE A 20 -39.45 51.04 -5.79
CA ILE A 20 -39.80 49.84 -6.58
C ILE A 20 -38.94 49.77 -7.85
N LEU A 21 -38.74 50.89 -8.55
CA LEU A 21 -37.87 50.95 -9.74
C LEU A 21 -36.39 50.73 -9.40
N ARG A 22 -35.91 51.26 -8.27
CA ARG A 22 -34.54 51.00 -7.79
C ARG A 22 -34.33 49.53 -7.43
N LYS A 23 -35.30 48.92 -6.74
CA LYS A 23 -35.25 47.50 -6.36
C LYS A 23 -35.20 46.60 -7.59
N ARG A 24 -36.04 46.84 -8.60
CA ARG A 24 -36.00 46.09 -9.88
C ARG A 24 -34.64 46.16 -10.57
N LYS A 25 -34.01 47.34 -10.60
CA LYS A 25 -32.67 47.51 -11.18
C LYS A 25 -31.59 46.76 -10.38
N LEU A 26 -31.71 46.72 -9.04
CA LEU A 26 -30.81 45.96 -8.17
C LEU A 26 -31.02 44.45 -8.33
N ASP A 27 -32.26 43.98 -8.48
CA ASP A 27 -32.56 42.56 -8.70
C ASP A 27 -31.97 42.06 -10.04
N GLU A 28 -31.99 42.88 -11.08
CA GLU A 28 -31.34 42.59 -12.37
C GLU A 28 -29.81 42.52 -12.24
N GLN A 29 -29.20 43.48 -11.55
CA GLN A 29 -27.75 43.50 -11.31
C GLN A 29 -27.30 42.32 -10.43
N THR A 30 -28.03 42.02 -9.36
CA THR A 30 -27.73 40.88 -8.48
C THR A 30 -27.91 39.54 -9.18
N ARG A 31 -28.87 39.41 -10.12
CA ARG A 31 -29.02 38.21 -10.94
C ARG A 31 -27.81 38.00 -11.85
N GLN A 32 -27.32 39.04 -12.52
CA GLN A 32 -26.12 38.96 -13.36
C GLN A 32 -24.86 38.65 -12.53
N VAL A 33 -24.69 39.32 -11.40
CA VAL A 33 -23.58 39.05 -10.46
C VAL A 33 -23.64 37.61 -9.96
N ARG A 34 -24.83 37.09 -9.60
CA ARG A 34 -24.99 35.71 -9.13
C ARG A 34 -24.64 34.69 -10.22
N ILE A 35 -25.04 34.92 -11.47
CA ILE A 35 -24.66 34.07 -12.60
C ILE A 35 -23.13 34.10 -12.79
N GLY A 36 -22.52 35.28 -12.72
CA GLY A 36 -21.05 35.42 -12.76
C GLY A 36 -20.36 34.64 -11.64
N VAL A 37 -20.87 34.73 -10.41
CA VAL A 37 -20.37 33.95 -9.27
C VAL A 37 -20.52 32.45 -9.50
N PHE A 38 -21.64 31.98 -10.04
CA PHE A 38 -21.82 30.56 -10.35
C PHE A 38 -20.91 30.07 -11.47
N ILE A 39 -20.63 30.90 -12.48
CA ILE A 39 -19.67 30.57 -13.53
C ILE A 39 -18.28 30.42 -12.93
N VAL A 40 -17.83 31.38 -12.13
CA VAL A 40 -16.51 31.32 -11.46
C VAL A 40 -16.44 30.11 -10.52
N ALA A 41 -17.48 29.89 -9.70
CA ALA A 41 -17.54 28.73 -8.82
C ALA A 41 -17.54 27.41 -9.60
N GLY A 42 -18.24 27.34 -10.74
CA GLY A 42 -18.26 26.19 -11.62
C GLY A 42 -16.89 25.91 -12.24
N LEU A 43 -16.18 26.95 -12.70
CA LEU A 43 -14.81 26.80 -13.21
C LEU A 43 -13.85 26.30 -12.15
N LEU A 44 -13.92 26.83 -10.92
CA LEU A 44 -13.13 26.34 -9.80
C LEU A 44 -13.46 24.88 -9.49
N ALA A 45 -14.73 24.50 -9.46
CA ALA A 45 -15.15 23.12 -9.23
C ALA A 45 -14.59 22.16 -10.30
N ILE A 46 -14.58 22.56 -11.58
CA ILE A 46 -13.96 21.77 -12.66
C ILE A 46 -12.46 21.57 -12.41
N ILE A 47 -11.73 22.63 -12.05
CA ILE A 47 -10.31 22.54 -11.75
C ILE A 47 -10.06 21.55 -10.59
N PHE A 48 -10.87 21.61 -9.54
CA PHE A 48 -10.78 20.66 -8.42
C PHE A 48 -11.04 19.22 -8.87
N VAL A 49 -12.06 18.98 -9.68
CA VAL A 49 -12.35 17.63 -10.19
C VAL A 49 -11.19 17.11 -11.04
N VAL A 50 -10.63 17.94 -11.92
CA VAL A 50 -9.47 17.56 -12.74
C VAL A 50 -8.25 17.27 -11.87
N ALA A 51 -7.99 18.10 -10.84
CA ALA A 51 -6.88 17.88 -9.92
C ALA A 51 -7.02 16.56 -9.16
N ILE A 52 -8.23 16.23 -8.69
CA ILE A 52 -8.51 14.95 -8.01
C ILE A 52 -8.27 13.78 -8.95
N ILE A 53 -8.80 13.83 -10.18
CA ILE A 53 -8.59 12.75 -11.15
C ILE A 53 -7.10 12.57 -11.45
N ASN A 54 -6.38 13.67 -11.66
CA ASN A 54 -4.96 13.62 -11.96
C ASN A 54 -4.15 13.00 -10.81
N GLU A 55 -4.37 13.47 -9.58
CA GLU A 55 -3.60 13.03 -8.41
C GLU A 55 -3.92 11.58 -8.00
N PHE A 56 -5.19 11.17 -8.08
CA PHE A 56 -5.62 9.85 -7.58
C PHE A 56 -5.65 8.75 -8.64
N PHE A 57 -5.71 9.08 -9.93
CA PHE A 57 -5.84 8.08 -10.99
C PHE A 57 -4.75 8.15 -12.05
N ILE A 58 -4.26 9.34 -12.39
CA ILE A 58 -3.27 9.47 -13.48
C ILE A 58 -1.86 9.26 -12.93
N VAL A 59 -1.45 10.09 -11.95
CA VAL A 59 -0.10 10.05 -11.38
C VAL A 59 0.29 8.69 -10.79
N PRO A 60 -0.56 8.00 -10.00
CA PRO A 60 -0.20 6.72 -9.39
C PRO A 60 0.00 5.59 -10.39
N ASN A 61 -0.66 5.66 -11.55
CA ASN A 61 -0.58 4.65 -12.61
C ASN A 61 0.52 4.92 -13.65
N GLN A 62 1.36 5.95 -13.45
CA GLN A 62 2.49 6.19 -14.34
C GLN A 62 3.59 5.15 -14.10
N ALA A 63 4.17 4.64 -15.17
CA ALA A 63 5.29 3.72 -15.08
C ALA A 63 6.55 4.43 -14.56
N VAL A 64 7.16 3.88 -13.51
CA VAL A 64 8.47 4.32 -13.00
C VAL A 64 9.62 3.52 -13.61
N ALA A 65 9.34 2.29 -14.05
CA ALA A 65 10.24 1.44 -14.80
C ALA A 65 9.45 0.52 -15.74
N THR A 66 10.10 0.07 -16.81
CA THR A 66 9.53 -0.88 -17.77
C THR A 66 10.56 -1.97 -18.05
N VAL A 67 10.16 -3.22 -17.83
CA VAL A 67 11.04 -4.39 -17.92
C VAL A 67 10.42 -5.37 -18.92
N PHE A 68 11.05 -5.49 -20.10
CA PHE A 68 10.56 -6.33 -21.20
C PHE A 68 9.09 -6.12 -21.61
N GLY A 69 8.56 -4.91 -21.42
CA GLY A 69 7.19 -4.54 -21.79
C GLY A 69 6.17 -4.66 -20.65
N GLU A 70 6.58 -5.15 -19.48
CA GLU A 70 5.80 -5.06 -18.24
C GLU A 70 6.20 -3.80 -17.48
N GLU A 71 5.21 -3.06 -16.98
CA GLU A 71 5.41 -1.78 -16.31
C GLU A 71 5.34 -1.95 -14.79
N ILE A 72 6.26 -1.28 -14.09
CA ILE A 72 6.17 -1.08 -12.64
C ILE A 72 5.56 0.30 -12.43
N THR A 73 4.37 0.35 -11.82
CA THR A 73 3.66 1.62 -11.59
C THR A 73 4.23 2.37 -10.38
N LEU A 74 4.02 3.69 -10.37
CA LEU A 74 4.42 4.54 -9.24
C LEU A 74 3.79 4.08 -7.93
N GLN A 75 2.51 3.68 -7.97
CA GLN A 75 1.80 3.19 -6.79
C GLN A 75 2.45 1.92 -6.22
N GLU A 76 2.70 0.91 -7.07
CA GLU A 76 3.32 -0.35 -6.64
C GLU A 76 4.69 -0.12 -6.00
N TRP A 77 5.51 0.74 -6.63
CA TRP A 77 6.81 1.10 -6.08
C TRP A 77 6.68 1.82 -4.73
N GLN A 78 5.78 2.80 -4.60
CA GLN A 78 5.56 3.51 -3.33
C GLN A 78 5.08 2.58 -2.22
N ASP A 79 4.16 1.66 -2.54
CA ASP A 79 3.64 0.70 -1.57
C ASP A 79 4.73 -0.29 -1.15
N ARG A 80 5.57 -0.76 -2.08
CA ARG A 80 6.75 -1.58 -1.76
C ARG A 80 7.74 -0.81 -0.87
N VAL A 81 8.03 0.46 -1.15
CA VAL A 81 8.92 1.29 -0.31
C VAL A 81 8.37 1.45 1.10
N ARG A 82 7.05 1.68 1.24
CA ARG A 82 6.39 1.78 2.55
C ARG A 82 6.51 0.46 3.33
N LEU A 83 6.28 -0.67 2.67
CA LEU A 83 6.41 -1.99 3.26
C LEU A 83 7.84 -2.24 3.76
N GLU A 84 8.83 -2.02 2.91
CA GLU A 84 10.25 -2.20 3.23
C GLU A 84 10.69 -1.33 4.40
N ARG A 85 10.25 -0.06 4.42
CA ARG A 85 10.48 0.84 5.54
C ARG A 85 9.86 0.32 6.83
N ALA A 86 8.60 -0.13 6.77
CA ALA A 86 7.89 -0.65 7.94
C ALA A 86 8.58 -1.91 8.49
N GLN A 87 9.02 -2.83 7.63
CA GLN A 87 9.74 -4.03 8.02
C GLN A 87 11.07 -3.71 8.70
N ARG A 88 11.83 -2.75 8.17
CA ARG A 88 13.10 -2.28 8.77
C ARG A 88 12.88 -1.65 10.14
N VAL A 89 11.83 -0.84 10.30
CA VAL A 89 11.46 -0.26 11.59
C VAL A 89 11.06 -1.35 12.58
N MET A 90 10.21 -2.29 12.17
CA MET A 90 9.80 -3.42 13.00
C MET A 90 10.99 -4.28 13.44
N LEU A 91 11.98 -4.49 12.55
CA LEU A 91 13.22 -5.18 12.89
C LEU A 91 14.00 -4.45 13.97
N LEU A 92 14.14 -3.12 13.86
CA LEU A 92 14.81 -2.30 14.88
C LEU A 92 14.07 -2.33 16.22
N GLU A 93 12.74 -2.28 16.20
CA GLU A 93 11.90 -2.36 17.40
C GLU A 93 12.07 -3.71 18.13
N ASN A 94 11.97 -4.82 17.40
CA ASN A 94 12.18 -6.16 17.94
C ASN A 94 13.59 -6.31 18.54
N GLN A 95 14.60 -5.75 17.88
CA GLN A 95 15.97 -5.80 18.36
C GLN A 95 16.17 -4.94 19.61
N LEU A 96 15.53 -3.77 19.66
CA LEU A 96 15.56 -2.89 20.83
C LEU A 96 14.95 -3.58 22.04
N GLU A 97 13.82 -4.27 21.86
CA GLU A 97 13.18 -5.08 22.89
C GLU A 97 14.09 -6.24 23.34
N ALA A 98 14.70 -6.95 22.39
CA ALA A 98 15.60 -8.06 22.68
C ALA A 98 16.84 -7.65 23.51
N PHE A 99 17.32 -6.41 23.35
CA PHE A 99 18.43 -5.85 24.13
C PHE A 99 17.98 -5.02 25.33
N GLY A 100 16.71 -5.10 25.74
CA GLY A 100 16.21 -4.44 26.95
C GLY A 100 16.18 -2.91 26.86
N GLY A 101 16.07 -2.36 25.66
CA GLY A 101 15.97 -0.91 25.43
C GLY A 101 17.32 -0.19 25.26
N ASP A 102 18.44 -0.90 25.17
CA ASP A 102 19.75 -0.28 24.98
C ASP A 102 19.97 0.20 23.53
N VAL A 103 19.75 1.50 23.32
CA VAL A 103 19.93 2.17 22.02
C VAL A 103 21.39 2.22 21.58
N GLY A 104 22.36 2.11 22.50
CA GLY A 104 23.79 2.08 22.18
C GLY A 104 24.17 0.80 21.44
N ILE A 105 23.62 -0.33 21.87
CA ILE A 105 23.80 -1.64 21.21
C ILE A 105 23.15 -1.62 19.82
N ILE A 106 21.93 -1.09 19.69
CA ILE A 106 21.26 -1.00 18.39
C ILE A 106 22.05 -0.17 17.38
N GLN A 107 22.59 0.97 17.79
CA GLN A 107 23.40 1.80 16.90
C GLN A 107 24.66 1.07 16.42
N GLN A 108 25.27 0.24 17.27
CA GLN A 108 26.45 -0.54 16.90
C GLN A 108 26.14 -1.64 15.88
N PHE A 109 25.01 -2.35 16.04
CA PHE A 109 24.68 -3.50 15.19
C PHE A 109 23.82 -3.16 13.97
N SER A 110 23.04 -2.09 14.04
CA SER A 110 22.01 -1.75 13.05
C SER A 110 22.14 -0.35 12.47
N GLY A 111 23.33 0.25 12.61
CA GLY A 111 23.64 1.58 12.06
C GLY A 111 23.35 1.71 10.56
N GLN A 112 23.58 0.65 9.76
CA GLN A 112 23.26 0.67 8.33
C GLN A 112 21.75 0.81 8.07
N ILE A 113 20.92 0.08 8.82
CA ILE A 113 19.45 0.17 8.67
C ILE A 113 18.99 1.58 9.01
N MET A 114 19.58 2.21 10.03
CA MET A 114 19.27 3.59 10.39
C MET A 114 19.67 4.59 9.30
N VAL A 115 20.82 4.40 8.65
CA VAL A 115 21.26 5.23 7.52
C VAL A 115 20.32 5.07 6.33
N ASP A 116 19.95 3.84 5.97
CA ASP A 116 19.02 3.59 4.86
C ASP A 116 17.63 4.20 5.13
N LEU A 117 17.17 4.18 6.38
CA LEU A 117 15.90 4.80 6.78
C LEU A 117 15.95 6.34 6.70
N GLN A 118 17.14 6.93 6.86
CA GLN A 118 17.36 8.37 6.71
C GLN A 118 17.48 8.78 5.24
N ASN A 119 18.05 7.92 4.39
CA ASN A 119 18.25 8.18 2.97
C ASN A 119 17.10 7.59 2.13
N ALA A 120 16.02 8.37 2.02
CA ALA A 120 14.83 7.94 1.28
C ALA A 120 15.09 7.69 -0.22
N GLU A 121 16.03 8.40 -0.83
CA GLU A 121 16.40 8.25 -2.24
C GLU A 121 17.09 6.90 -2.49
N ASP A 122 18.13 6.59 -1.71
CA ASP A 122 18.86 5.32 -1.81
C ASP A 122 17.94 4.12 -1.54
N LEU A 123 17.08 4.22 -0.51
CA LEU A 123 16.07 3.21 -0.21
C LEU A 123 15.12 3.03 -1.39
N GLY A 124 14.59 4.13 -1.94
CA GLY A 124 13.69 4.10 -3.08
C GLY A 124 14.31 3.44 -4.31
N GLN A 125 15.57 3.76 -4.60
CA GLN A 125 16.31 3.17 -5.70
C GLN A 125 16.59 1.68 -5.48
N SER A 126 17.00 1.28 -4.28
CA SER A 126 17.21 -0.13 -3.94
C SER A 126 15.92 -0.94 -4.09
N VAL A 127 14.79 -0.39 -3.64
CA VAL A 127 13.49 -1.05 -3.79
C VAL A 127 13.09 -1.18 -5.24
N LEU A 128 13.29 -0.14 -6.06
CA LEU A 128 13.01 -0.21 -7.49
C LEU A 128 13.85 -1.28 -8.18
N ASN A 129 15.15 -1.33 -7.88
CA ASN A 129 16.05 -2.34 -8.44
C ASN A 129 15.62 -3.76 -8.05
N ASN A 130 15.24 -3.99 -6.79
CA ASN A 130 14.73 -5.28 -6.35
C ASN A 130 13.46 -5.68 -7.11
N MET A 131 12.52 -4.75 -7.31
CA MET A 131 11.30 -5.02 -8.08
C MET A 131 11.61 -5.36 -9.56
N ILE A 132 12.59 -4.69 -10.15
CA ILE A 132 13.08 -5.00 -11.50
C ILE A 132 13.67 -6.41 -11.54
N ASP A 133 14.57 -6.74 -10.60
CA ASP A 133 15.21 -8.05 -10.54
C ASP A 133 14.19 -9.18 -10.36
N GLU A 134 13.21 -8.99 -9.47
CA GLU A 134 12.08 -9.92 -9.28
C GLU A 134 11.30 -10.16 -10.58
N MET A 135 11.02 -9.09 -11.33
CA MET A 135 10.31 -9.17 -12.61
C MET A 135 11.13 -9.94 -13.66
N VAL A 136 12.43 -9.67 -13.74
CA VAL A 136 13.36 -10.41 -14.61
C VAL A 136 13.39 -11.90 -14.24
N ILE A 137 13.46 -12.22 -12.93
CA ILE A 137 13.48 -13.59 -12.44
C ILE A 137 12.16 -14.31 -12.80
N LYS A 138 11.01 -13.66 -12.59
CA LYS A 138 9.69 -14.22 -12.92
C LYS A 138 9.57 -14.57 -14.40
N GLN A 139 9.93 -13.64 -15.28
CA GLN A 139 9.88 -13.87 -16.73
C GLN A 139 10.85 -14.98 -17.16
N ALA A 140 12.05 -15.02 -16.56
CA ALA A 140 13.02 -16.06 -16.85
C ALA A 140 12.63 -17.44 -16.30
N ALA A 141 11.81 -17.50 -15.24
CA ALA A 141 11.22 -18.72 -14.71
C ALA A 141 10.10 -19.23 -15.63
N GLU A 142 9.20 -18.34 -16.05
CA GLU A 142 8.12 -18.65 -16.98
C GLU A 142 8.65 -19.16 -18.33
N ALA A 143 9.67 -18.49 -18.89
CA ALA A 143 10.33 -18.91 -20.13
C ALA A 143 10.96 -20.31 -20.03
N ARG A 144 11.26 -20.78 -18.81
CA ARG A 144 11.79 -22.12 -18.53
C ARG A 144 10.71 -23.13 -18.11
N GLY A 145 9.45 -22.72 -18.09
CA GLY A 145 8.33 -23.55 -17.66
C GLY A 145 8.33 -23.84 -16.16
N ILE A 146 8.98 -22.99 -15.34
CA ILE A 146 8.95 -23.10 -13.89
C ILE A 146 7.70 -22.39 -13.39
N THR A 147 6.75 -23.15 -12.85
CA THR A 147 5.50 -22.64 -12.28
C THR A 147 5.43 -23.00 -10.81
N VAL A 148 5.02 -22.04 -9.98
CA VAL A 148 4.79 -22.26 -8.54
C VAL A 148 3.29 -22.48 -8.33
N THR A 149 2.93 -23.59 -7.68
CA THR A 149 1.54 -23.92 -7.34
C THR A 149 1.20 -23.51 -5.90
N GLU A 150 -0.09 -23.43 -5.57
CA GLU A 150 -0.53 -23.14 -4.19
C GLU A 150 0.00 -24.18 -3.19
N ALA A 151 0.08 -25.46 -3.60
CA ALA A 151 0.63 -26.51 -2.76
C ALA A 151 2.12 -26.30 -2.45
N ASP A 152 2.89 -25.78 -3.41
CA ASP A 152 4.32 -25.44 -3.18
C ASP A 152 4.46 -24.29 -2.17
N ILE A 153 3.53 -23.33 -2.19
CA ILE A 153 3.49 -22.21 -1.26
C ILE A 153 3.15 -22.71 0.15
N ASP A 154 2.11 -23.52 0.29
CA ASP A 154 1.69 -24.08 1.58
C ASP A 154 2.80 -24.94 2.18
N GLN A 155 3.43 -25.80 1.38
CA GLN A 155 4.56 -26.61 1.81
C GLN A 155 5.72 -25.72 2.31
N GLN A 156 6.05 -24.65 1.59
CA GLN A 156 7.13 -23.75 1.97
C GLN A 156 6.83 -23.00 3.28
N ILE A 157 5.57 -22.62 3.51
CA ILE A 157 5.11 -22.00 4.76
C ILE A 157 5.21 -23.01 5.90
N ASP A 158 4.72 -24.23 5.68
CA ASP A 158 4.77 -25.32 6.65
C ASP A 158 6.21 -25.59 7.10
N GLU A 159 7.14 -25.72 6.16
CA GLU A 159 8.57 -25.90 6.43
C GLU A 159 9.16 -24.72 7.21
N LEU A 160 8.79 -23.48 6.89
CA LEU A 160 9.27 -22.28 7.58
C LEU A 160 8.85 -22.24 9.05
N PHE A 161 7.65 -22.74 9.37
CA PHE A 161 7.13 -22.83 10.73
C PHE A 161 7.42 -24.19 11.40
N GLY A 162 8.13 -25.10 10.72
CA GLY A 162 8.42 -26.44 11.22
C GLY A 162 7.16 -27.31 11.42
N TYR A 163 6.10 -27.03 10.66
CA TYR A 163 4.89 -27.84 10.62
C TYR A 163 5.06 -28.93 9.56
N TYR A 164 4.93 -30.19 9.94
CA TYR A 164 5.08 -31.34 9.04
C TYR A 164 3.78 -32.14 8.94
N GLY A 165 2.62 -31.45 8.96
CA GLY A 165 1.31 -32.13 8.90
C GLY A 165 1.05 -33.10 10.06
N GLY A 166 1.72 -32.92 11.21
CA GLY A 166 1.66 -33.84 12.36
C GLY A 166 2.67 -34.99 12.36
N GLY A 167 3.58 -35.05 11.38
CA GLY A 167 4.72 -35.98 11.35
C GLY A 167 5.93 -35.50 12.15
N LEU A 168 6.86 -36.41 12.48
CA LEU A 168 8.17 -36.07 13.02
C LEU A 168 9.09 -35.61 11.87
N PRO A 169 9.90 -34.55 12.05
CA PRO A 169 10.83 -34.05 11.02
C PRO A 169 11.89 -35.07 10.62
N THR A 170 12.15 -36.05 11.48
CA THR A 170 13.10 -37.14 11.24
C THR A 170 12.32 -38.42 10.98
N PRO A 171 12.57 -39.15 9.88
CA PRO A 171 12.05 -40.50 9.73
C PRO A 171 12.51 -41.34 10.94
N ALA A 172 11.61 -42.14 11.50
CA ALA A 172 11.97 -43.05 12.58
C ALA A 172 13.12 -43.95 12.12
N PRO A 173 14.13 -44.22 12.97
CA PRO A 173 15.22 -45.11 12.59
C PRO A 173 14.63 -46.45 12.15
N THR A 174 14.95 -46.87 10.93
CA THR A 174 14.62 -48.22 10.48
C THR A 174 15.42 -49.19 11.35
N ALA A 175 14.74 -50.13 12.01
CA ALA A 175 15.42 -51.14 12.82
C ALA A 175 16.41 -51.91 11.94
N THR A 176 17.71 -51.74 12.19
CA THR A 176 18.73 -52.58 11.59
C THR A 176 18.48 -54.01 12.03
N GLU A 177 18.32 -54.95 11.10
CA GLU A 177 18.20 -56.36 11.45
C GLU A 177 19.41 -56.79 12.27
N THR A 178 19.16 -57.33 13.47
CA THR A 178 20.20 -57.92 14.29
C THR A 178 20.74 -59.14 13.55
N MET A 179 21.97 -59.09 13.04
CA MET A 179 22.63 -60.27 12.51
C MET A 179 22.72 -61.32 13.62
N MET A 180 21.91 -62.39 13.50
CA MET A 180 22.06 -63.53 14.40
C MET A 180 23.37 -64.24 14.06
N PRO A 181 24.19 -64.59 15.06
CA PRO A 181 25.37 -65.40 14.82
C PRO A 181 24.94 -66.73 14.19
N THR A 182 25.62 -67.13 13.11
CA THR A 182 25.43 -68.46 12.53
C THR A 182 25.85 -69.50 13.56
N PRO A 183 25.00 -70.47 13.94
CA PRO A 183 25.37 -71.48 14.92
C PRO A 183 26.60 -72.24 14.44
N SER A 184 27.64 -72.28 15.27
CA SER A 184 28.85 -73.06 14.99
C SER A 184 28.50 -74.54 15.01
N VAL A 185 28.83 -75.25 13.92
CA VAL A 185 28.67 -76.70 13.80
C VAL A 185 29.88 -77.47 14.35
N THR A 186 30.85 -76.79 14.95
CA THR A 186 32.06 -77.43 15.48
C THR A 186 31.75 -78.15 16.80
N PRO A 187 31.92 -79.48 16.89
CA PRO A 187 31.78 -80.20 18.14
C PRO A 187 32.88 -79.76 19.12
N ILE A 188 32.49 -79.52 20.37
CA ILE A 188 33.44 -79.21 21.45
C ILE A 188 34.05 -80.56 21.92
N PRO A 189 35.40 -80.69 21.96
CA PRO A 189 36.09 -81.92 22.39
C PRO A 189 35.96 -82.20 23.89
#